data_AF-A0A5K1EQ82-F1
#
_entry.id   AF-A0A5K1EQ82-F1
#
_cell.length_a   1.000
_cell.length_b   1.000
_cell.length_c   1.000
_cell.angle_alpha   90.00
_cell.angle_beta   90.00
_cell.angle_gamma   90.00
#
_symmetry.space_group_name_H-M   'P 1'
#
loop_
_entity.id
_entity.type
_entity.pdbx_description
1 polymer ?
#
loop_
_entity_poly.entity_id
_entity_poly.type
_entity_poly.pdbx_seq_one_letter_code
_entity_poly.pdbx_strand_id
1 'polypeptide(L)' 'VYMFAEWYKPGSSLEYPLHGSGAIVDALVRGIRKFGGRLALGTHVDSIIVENGRAVGVQLSSGL' A
#
# COMPACT_ATOMS: atom_id res chain seq x y z
N VAL A 1 1.69 19.21 12.15
CA VAL A 1 0.69 20.07 12.86
C VAL A 1 -0.75 19.75 12.47
N TYR A 2 -1.03 19.13 11.31
CA TYR A 2 -2.41 18.90 10.82
C TYR A 2 -3.28 17.97 11.71
N MET A 3 -2.76 16.83 12.14
CA MET A 3 -3.55 15.81 12.85
C MET A 3 -4.14 16.29 14.19
N PHE A 4 -3.33 16.93 15.05
CA PHE A 4 -3.80 17.37 16.36
C PHE A 4 -4.78 18.54 16.27
N ALA A 5 -4.59 19.46 15.32
CA ALA A 5 -5.51 20.59 15.14
C ALA A 5 -6.91 20.13 14.72
N GLU A 6 -7.02 19.08 13.89
CA GLU A 6 -8.31 18.51 13.48
C GLU A 6 -9.01 17.73 14.62
N TRP A 7 -8.25 17.06 15.50
CA TRP A 7 -8.82 16.32 16.63
C TRP A 7 -9.51 17.20 17.68
N TYR A 8 -9.07 18.45 17.85
CA TYR A 8 -9.64 19.36 18.84
C TYR A 8 -10.82 20.20 18.32
N LYS A 9 -11.24 20.04 17.06
CA LYS A 9 -12.42 20.75 16.55
C LYS A 9 -13.71 20.21 17.21
N PRO A 10 -14.68 21.09 17.53
CA PRO A 10 -15.98 20.65 18.05
C PRO A 10 -16.64 19.64 17.10
N GLY A 11 -17.09 18.50 17.64
CA GLY A 11 -17.71 17.42 16.87
C GLY A 11 -16.73 16.41 16.26
N SER A 12 -15.41 16.58 16.43
CA SER A 12 -14.42 15.59 16.01
C SER A 12 -14.47 14.34 16.89
N SER A 13 -14.20 13.18 16.28
CA SER A 13 -14.03 11.90 16.96
C SER A 13 -12.74 11.24 16.51
N LEU A 14 -12.02 10.64 17.45
CA LEU A 14 -10.85 9.82 17.14
C LEU A 14 -11.29 8.36 17.01
N GLU A 15 -11.30 7.88 15.77
CA GLU A 15 -11.67 6.50 15.46
C GLU A 15 -10.44 5.59 15.45
N TYR A 16 -10.63 4.39 15.98
CA TYR A 16 -9.62 3.35 15.98
C TYR A 16 -10.14 2.17 15.16
N PRO A 17 -9.35 1.67 14.19
CA PRO A 17 -9.74 0.50 13.44
C PRO A 17 -9.92 -0.69 14.37
N LEU A 18 -11.07 -1.34 14.28
CA LEU A 18 -11.26 -2.65 14.88
C LEU A 18 -10.19 -3.60 14.30
N HIS A 19 -9.53 -4.35 15.19
CA HIS A 19 -8.39 -5.24 14.89
C HIS A 19 -7.07 -4.51 14.59
N GLY A 20 -6.97 -3.21 14.90
CA GLY A 20 -5.74 -2.43 14.79
C GLY A 20 -5.45 -1.94 13.37
N SER A 21 -4.32 -1.25 13.19
CA SER A 21 -3.96 -0.58 11.94
C SER A 21 -3.89 -1.52 10.72
N GLY A 22 -3.58 -2.80 10.95
CA GLY A 22 -3.56 -3.84 9.91
C GLY A 22 -4.90 -3.99 9.18
N ALA A 23 -6.03 -3.75 9.85
CA ALA A 23 -7.36 -3.87 9.26
C ALA A 23 -7.61 -2.86 8.11
N ILE A 24 -6.98 -1.68 8.18
CA ILE A 24 -7.02 -0.70 7.08
C ILE A 24 -6.25 -1.25 5.88
N VAL A 25 -5.04 -1.78 6.10
CA VAL A 25 -4.21 -2.34 5.04
C VAL A 25 -4.93 -3.51 4.36
N ASP A 26 -5.55 -4.39 5.15
CA ASP A 26 -6.34 -5.51 4.63
C ASP A 26 -7.52 -5.04 3.78
N ALA A 27 -8.17 -3.93 4.14
CA ALA A 27 -9.25 -3.34 3.34
C ALA A 27 -8.76 -2.91 1.95
N LEU A 28 -7.57 -2.30 1.88
CA LEU A 28 -6.95 -1.93 0.60
C LEU A 28 -6.55 -3.15 -0.21
N VAL A 29 -5.95 -4.17 0.42
CA VAL A 29 -5.60 -5.44 -0.25
C VAL A 29 -6.84 -6.14 -0.80
N ARG A 30 -7.95 -6.15 -0.05
CA ARG A 30 -9.24 -6.66 -0.55
C ARG A 30 -9.70 -5.88 -1.78
N GLY A 31 -9.58 -4.55 -1.78
CA GLY A 31 -9.87 -3.71 -2.94
C GLY A 31 -9.06 -4.10 -4.17
N ILE A 32 -7.73 -4.18 -4.03
CA ILE A 32 -6.81 -4.59 -5.12
C ILE A 32 -7.24 -5.92 -5.72
N ARG A 33 -7.45 -6.94 -4.87
CA ARG A 33 -7.85 -8.29 -5.32
C ARG A 33 -9.23 -8.30 -5.99
N LYS A 34 -10.20 -7.54 -5.46
CA LYS A 34 -11.56 -7.44 -6.02
C LYS A 34 -11.55 -6.93 -7.46
N PHE A 35 -10.62 -6.05 -7.81
CA PHE A 35 -10.50 -5.48 -9.16
C PHE A 35 -9.43 -6.17 -10.03
N GLY A 36 -9.08 -7.43 -9.72
CA GLY A 36 -8.16 -8.24 -10.52
C GLY A 36 -6.67 -7.92 -10.33
N GLY A 37 -6.33 -7.05 -9.38
CA GLY A 37 -4.95 -6.78 -9.00
C GLY A 37 -4.31 -7.96 -8.29
N ARG A 38 -2.98 -8.06 -8.39
CA ARG A 38 -2.17 -9.12 -7.77
C ARG A 38 -1.26 -8.52 -6.70
N LEU A 39 -1.07 -9.26 -5.61
CA LEU A 39 -0.13 -8.93 -4.55
C LEU A 39 0.92 -10.04 -4.46
N ALA A 40 2.17 -9.71 -4.77
CA ALA A 40 3.30 -10.63 -4.69
C ALA A 40 4.10 -10.32 -3.41
N LEU A 41 3.95 -11.15 -2.39
CA LEU A 41 4.65 -11.02 -1.11
C LEU A 41 5.97 -11.80 -1.16
N GLY A 42 6.95 -11.42 -0.33
CA GLY A 42 8.27 -12.07 -0.32
C GLY A 42 9.00 -12.00 -1.66
N THR A 43 8.60 -11.07 -2.53
CA THR A 43 9.06 -10.96 -3.92
C THR A 43 9.95 -9.74 -4.04
N HIS A 44 11.21 -9.87 -3.62
CA HIS A 44 12.15 -8.75 -3.60
C HIS A 44 12.57 -8.37 -5.01
N VAL A 45 12.42 -7.09 -5.35
CA VAL A 45 12.87 -6.53 -6.64
C VAL A 45 14.34 -6.18 -6.54
N ASP A 46 15.14 -6.68 -7.47
CA ASP A 46 16.57 -6.40 -7.57
C ASP A 46 16.82 -5.13 -8.41
N SER A 47 16.18 -5.04 -9.58
CA SER A 47 16.34 -3.89 -10.48
C SER A 47 15.10 -3.58 -11.31
N ILE A 48 15.01 -2.34 -11.78
CA ILE A 48 14.00 -1.89 -12.75
C ILE A 48 14.58 -2.03 -14.16
N ILE A 49 13.85 -2.68 -15.06
CA ILE A 49 14.25 -2.86 -16.45
C ILE A 49 13.81 -1.63 -17.24
N VAL A 50 14.78 -0.96 -17.88
CA VAL A 50 14.55 0.27 -18.67
C VAL A 50 15.02 0.06 -20.11
N GLU A 51 14.12 0.28 -21.06
CA GLU A 51 14.40 0.23 -22.50
C GLU A 51 14.06 1.57 -23.14
N ASN A 52 14.96 2.11 -23.95
CA ASN A 52 14.76 3.40 -24.65
C ASN A 52 14.31 4.53 -23.71
N GLY A 53 14.81 4.54 -22.46
CA GLY A 53 14.45 5.52 -21.44
C GLY A 53 13.10 5.30 -20.74
N ARG A 54 12.41 4.17 -20.97
CA ARG A 54 11.13 3.82 -20.33
C ARG A 54 11.25 2.58 -19.47
N ALA A 55 10.68 2.61 -18.26
CA ALA A 55 10.54 1.43 -17.41
C ALA A 55 9.51 0.46 -18.03
N VAL A 56 9.94 -0.77 -18.27
CA VAL A 56 9.12 -1.83 -18.91
C VAL A 56 8.87 -3.03 -18.01
N GLY A 57 9.64 -3.17 -16.92
CA GLY A 57 9.48 -4.28 -15.98
C GLY A 57 10.40 -4.17 -14.77
N VAL A 58 10.47 -5.25 -14.01
CA VAL A 58 11.38 -5.43 -12.87
C VAL A 58 12.01 -6.81 -12.95
N GLN A 59 13.27 -6.93 -12.51
CA GLN A 59 13.95 -8.20 -12.28
C GLN A 59 13.85 -8.54 -10.80
N LEU A 60 13.45 -9.77 -10.49
CA LEU A 60 13.38 -10.25 -9.11
C LEU A 60 14.75 -10.78 -8.67
N SER A 61 15.06 -10.66 -7.38
CA SER A 61 16.30 -11.21 -6.81
C SER A 61 16.36 -12.74 -6.86
N SER A 62 15.22 -13.41 -7.01
CA SER A 62 15.14 -14.85 -7.23
C SER A 62 15.59 -15.28 -8.63
N GLY A 63 15.84 -14.34 -9.55
CA GLY A 63 16.15 -14.62 -10.95
C GLY A 63 14.96 -15.08 -11.80
N LEU A 64 13.74 -15.02 -11.24
CA LEU A 64 12.47 -15.29 -11.92
C LEU A 64 11.89 -14.02 -12.55
#